data_AF-A0A1F6AM33-F1
#
_entry.id   AF-A0A1F6AM33-F1
#
_cell.length_a   1.000
_cell.length_b   1.000
_cell.length_c   1.000
_cell.angle_alpha   90.00
_cell.angle_beta   90.00
_cell.angle_gamma   90.00
#
_symmetry.space_group_name_H-M   'P 1'
#
loop_
_entity.id
_entity.type
_entity.pdbx_description
1 polymer ?
#
loop_
_entity_poly.entity_id
_entity_poly.type
_entity_poly.pdbx_seq_one_letter_code
_entity_poly.pdbx_strand_id
1 'polypeptide(L)'
;MLTLGHLSASYLISQVPAIYGVPLTTTEQILVVGAGYVLDLDLLIAKLFVKREAYHHLLPTHTPLFVIIFSTLAFIFLKDVLSSTVLLLSFIAMMVHLVLDDIGYWFCKLGLQKLSKVPQIFWLYPFDNRRRHYVKNWQYETNISNYGMIKSYLTNAPANVIFELLFFTLAILVFLSSKGFIK
;
A
#
# COMPACT_ATOMS: atom_id res chain seq x y z
N MET A 1 -3.14 1.47 5.28
CA MET A 1 -3.55 0.29 6.11
C MET A 1 -2.33 -0.11 6.97
N LEU A 2 -2.30 -1.19 7.77
CA LEU A 2 -1.01 -1.62 8.32
C LEU A 2 -0.26 -2.48 7.28
N THR A 3 1.05 -2.59 7.49
CA THR A 3 1.98 -3.38 6.66
C THR A 3 1.43 -4.75 6.30
N LEU A 4 0.81 -5.48 7.25
CA LEU A 4 0.31 -6.84 7.01
C LEU A 4 -0.73 -6.92 5.88
N GLY A 5 -1.60 -5.92 5.78
CA GLY A 5 -2.59 -5.89 4.70
C GLY A 5 -1.94 -5.65 3.35
N HIS A 6 -0.93 -4.77 3.26
CA HIS A 6 -0.25 -4.47 2.01
C HIS A 6 0.54 -5.69 1.51
N LEU A 7 1.16 -6.43 2.44
CA LEU A 7 1.80 -7.73 2.15
C LEU A 7 0.79 -8.69 1.52
N SER A 8 -0.36 -8.81 2.18
CA SER A 8 -1.39 -9.77 1.81
C SER A 8 -1.99 -9.43 0.45
N ALA A 9 -2.27 -8.15 0.18
CA ALA A 9 -2.76 -7.68 -1.10
C ALA A 9 -1.75 -7.92 -2.23
N SER A 10 -0.48 -7.57 -2.01
CA SER A 10 0.58 -7.75 -3.00
C SER A 10 0.84 -9.22 -3.28
N TYR A 11 0.77 -10.06 -2.25
CA TYR A 11 0.84 -11.52 -2.41
C TYR A 11 -0.33 -12.02 -3.24
N LEU A 12 -1.58 -11.66 -2.92
CA LEU A 12 -2.75 -12.09 -3.69
C LEU A 12 -2.65 -11.67 -5.17
N ILE A 13 -2.14 -10.47 -5.45
CA ILE A 13 -1.87 -10.01 -6.83
C ILE A 13 -0.86 -10.92 -7.53
N SER A 14 0.22 -11.32 -6.84
CA SER A 14 1.23 -12.23 -7.40
C SER A 14 0.69 -13.63 -7.76
N GLN A 15 -0.43 -14.04 -7.16
CA GLN A 15 -1.06 -15.33 -7.41
C GLN A 15 -2.06 -15.31 -8.58
N VAL A 16 -2.47 -14.13 -9.06
CA VAL A 16 -3.46 -13.98 -10.15
C VAL A 16 -3.07 -14.79 -11.41
N PRO A 17 -1.81 -14.77 -11.89
CA PRO A 17 -1.43 -15.54 -13.08
C PRO A 17 -1.63 -17.05 -12.96
N ALA A 18 -1.50 -17.61 -11.75
CA ALA A 18 -1.72 -19.04 -11.52
C ALA A 18 -3.19 -19.45 -11.76
N ILE A 19 -4.14 -18.55 -11.49
CA ILE A 19 -5.58 -18.77 -11.77
C ILE A 19 -5.81 -18.94 -13.28
N TYR A 20 -4.99 -18.30 -14.11
CA TYR A 20 -5.04 -18.39 -15.57
C TYR A 20 -4.06 -19.43 -16.15
N GLY A 21 -3.50 -20.30 -15.31
CA GLY A 21 -2.63 -21.41 -15.75
C GLY A 21 -1.18 -21.00 -16.07
N VAL A 22 -0.76 -19.78 -15.75
CA VAL A 22 0.61 -19.30 -15.98
C VAL A 22 1.21 -18.82 -14.66
N PRO A 23 1.57 -19.74 -13.74
CA PRO A 23 2.08 -19.35 -12.42
C PRO A 23 3.43 -18.63 -12.54
N LEU A 24 3.59 -17.57 -11.75
CA LEU A 24 4.88 -16.89 -11.59
C LEU A 24 5.85 -17.77 -10.80
N THR A 25 7.15 -17.66 -11.11
CA THR A 25 8.21 -18.23 -10.27
C THR A 25 8.24 -17.55 -8.89
N THR A 26 8.82 -18.21 -7.89
CA THR A 26 8.96 -17.63 -6.54
C THR A 26 9.68 -16.27 -6.56
N THR A 27 10.72 -16.13 -7.39
CA THR A 27 11.47 -14.87 -7.53
C THR A 27 10.57 -13.75 -8.07
N GLU A 28 9.79 -14.04 -9.11
CA GLU A 28 8.83 -13.08 -9.69
C GLU A 28 7.73 -12.71 -8.69
N GLN A 29 7.24 -13.67 -7.89
CA GLN A 29 6.28 -13.38 -6.82
C GLN A 29 6.87 -12.45 -5.78
N ILE A 30 8.12 -12.70 -5.33
CA ILE A 30 8.83 -11.83 -4.39
C ILE A 30 9.00 -10.42 -4.98
N LEU A 31 9.29 -10.30 -6.28
CA LEU A 31 9.41 -8.98 -6.93
C LEU A 31 8.09 -8.22 -6.93
N VAL A 32 6.96 -8.87 -7.27
CA VAL A 32 5.63 -8.24 -7.22
C VAL A 32 5.27 -7.83 -5.79
N VAL A 33 5.54 -8.69 -4.81
CA VAL A 33 5.32 -8.38 -3.40
C VAL A 33 6.19 -7.21 -2.94
N GLY A 34 7.47 -7.22 -3.29
CA GLY A 34 8.41 -6.14 -2.98
C GLY A 34 8.04 -4.82 -3.64
N ALA A 35 7.52 -4.85 -4.87
CA ALA A 35 7.04 -3.67 -5.57
C ALA A 35 5.90 -2.98 -4.81
N GLY A 36 4.98 -3.73 -4.22
CA GLY A 36 3.92 -3.18 -3.35
C GLY A 36 4.47 -2.34 -2.20
N TYR A 37 5.67 -2.65 -1.69
CA TYR A 37 6.32 -1.92 -0.59
C TYR A 37 7.23 -0.78 -1.02
N VAL A 38 7.48 -0.59 -2.31
CA VAL A 38 8.39 0.46 -2.77
C VAL A 38 7.95 1.84 -2.27
N LEU A 39 6.64 2.06 -2.13
CA LEU A 39 6.09 3.32 -1.66
C LEU A 39 6.34 3.54 -0.16
N ASP A 40 6.36 2.47 0.64
CA ASP A 40 6.64 2.52 2.07
C ASP A 40 8.13 2.63 2.39
N LEU A 41 9.04 2.46 1.41
CA LEU A 41 10.47 2.65 1.64
C LEU A 41 10.80 4.09 2.05
N ASP A 42 9.92 5.03 1.74
CA ASP A 42 10.05 6.40 2.20
C ASP A 42 9.91 6.53 3.74
N LEU A 43 9.38 5.53 4.46
CA LEU A 43 9.44 5.43 5.92
C LEU A 43 10.88 5.44 6.45
N LEU A 44 11.82 4.84 5.72
CA LEU A 44 13.24 4.78 6.12
C LEU A 44 13.89 6.16 6.14
N ILE A 45 13.47 7.02 5.22
CA ILE A 45 13.94 8.40 5.10
C ILE A 45 12.95 9.41 5.68
N ALA A 46 11.76 8.98 6.10
CA ALA A 46 10.68 9.86 6.54
C ALA A 46 11.15 10.76 7.68
N LYS A 47 11.97 10.25 8.61
CA LYS A 47 12.56 11.05 9.71
C LYS A 47 13.36 12.27 9.24
N LEU A 48 13.91 12.23 8.02
CA LEU A 48 14.68 13.34 7.44
C LEU A 48 13.79 14.42 6.83
N PHE A 49 12.57 14.07 6.41
CA PHE A 49 11.67 14.96 5.65
C PHE A 49 10.38 15.34 6.39
N VAL A 50 9.94 14.51 7.33
CA VAL A 50 8.74 14.71 8.15
C VAL A 50 9.04 14.35 9.61
N LYS A 51 8.49 15.13 10.54
CA LYS A 51 8.71 14.89 11.98
C LYS A 51 8.11 13.57 12.49
N ARG A 52 7.23 12.92 11.72
CA ARG A 52 6.66 11.60 12.07
C ARG A 52 6.53 10.68 10.85
N GLU A 53 6.87 9.42 11.07
CA GLU A 53 6.80 8.33 10.11
C GLU A 53 5.38 8.14 9.54
N ALA A 54 4.33 8.33 10.35
CA ALA A 54 2.94 8.21 9.89
C ALA A 54 2.49 9.26 8.86
N TYR A 55 3.33 10.26 8.56
CA TYR A 55 3.05 11.28 7.54
C TYR A 55 3.81 11.07 6.22
N HIS A 56 4.44 9.92 6.04
CA HIS A 56 5.14 9.62 4.78
C HIS A 56 4.18 9.64 3.57
N HIS A 57 2.88 9.39 3.75
CA HIS A 57 1.86 9.55 2.70
C HIS A 57 1.78 10.98 2.10
N LEU A 58 2.33 12.00 2.79
CA LEU A 58 2.43 13.35 2.26
C LEU A 58 3.59 13.52 1.28
N LEU A 59 4.55 12.59 1.22
CA LEU A 59 5.73 12.70 0.38
C LEU A 59 5.38 12.47 -1.10
N PRO A 60 6.10 13.10 -2.05
CA PRO A 60 5.87 12.89 -3.47
C PRO A 60 6.01 11.43 -3.91
N THR A 61 6.82 10.65 -3.19
CA THR A 61 7.02 9.21 -3.36
C THR A 61 5.74 8.40 -3.15
N HIS A 62 4.79 8.93 -2.37
CA HIS A 62 3.58 8.24 -1.99
C HIS A 62 2.36 8.73 -2.80
N THR A 63 2.52 8.84 -4.13
CA THR A 63 1.51 9.39 -5.04
C THR A 63 1.39 8.58 -6.34
N PRO A 64 0.24 8.61 -7.05
CA PRO A 64 0.11 7.93 -8.33
C PRO A 64 1.11 8.40 -9.38
N LEU A 65 1.48 9.69 -9.36
CA LEU A 65 2.48 10.23 -10.25
C LEU A 65 3.83 9.53 -10.06
N PHE A 66 4.25 9.33 -8.80
CA PHE A 66 5.48 8.59 -8.52
C PHE A 66 5.38 7.14 -9.00
N VAL A 67 4.25 6.45 -8.76
CA VAL A 67 4.06 5.08 -9.26
C VAL A 67 4.20 5.02 -10.78
N ILE A 68 3.60 5.97 -11.51
CA ILE A 68 3.71 6.04 -12.98
C ILE A 68 5.16 6.25 -13.42
N ILE A 69 5.87 7.22 -12.82
CA ILE A 69 7.26 7.51 -13.16
C ILE A 69 8.15 6.30 -12.85
N PHE A 70 8.05 5.77 -11.63
CA PHE A 70 8.84 4.64 -11.16
C PHE A 70 8.60 3.39 -12.02
N SER A 71 7.34 3.10 -12.34
CA SER A 71 6.99 1.94 -13.19
C SER A 71 7.45 2.12 -14.63
N THR A 72 7.42 3.34 -15.16
CA THR A 72 7.94 3.65 -16.50
C THR A 72 9.45 3.44 -16.55
N LEU A 73 10.18 3.92 -15.53
CA LEU A 73 11.63 3.69 -15.42
C LEU A 73 11.92 2.19 -15.26
N ALA A 74 11.21 1.49 -14.38
CA ALA A 74 11.34 0.05 -14.19
C ALA A 74 11.10 -0.71 -15.51
N PHE A 75 10.07 -0.33 -16.27
CA PHE A 75 9.82 -0.92 -17.58
C PHE A 75 10.97 -0.67 -18.56
N ILE A 76 11.46 0.57 -18.67
CA ILE A 76 12.57 0.91 -19.58
C ILE A 76 13.83 0.10 -19.24
N PHE A 77 14.19 -0.02 -17.96
CA PHE A 77 15.44 -0.65 -17.54
C PHE A 77 15.36 -2.17 -17.36
N LEU A 78 14.17 -2.73 -17.10
CA LEU A 78 14.01 -4.14 -16.72
C LEU A 78 13.20 -4.96 -17.73
N LYS A 79 12.63 -4.37 -18.80
CA LYS A 79 11.84 -5.11 -19.80
C LYS A 79 12.57 -6.27 -20.48
N ASP A 80 13.91 -6.21 -20.53
CA ASP A 80 14.73 -7.25 -21.15
C ASP A 80 15.12 -8.36 -20.14
N VAL A 81 14.84 -8.17 -18.85
CA VAL A 81 15.16 -9.08 -17.73
C VAL A 81 13.90 -9.69 -17.11
N LEU A 82 12.82 -8.91 -17.01
CA LEU A 82 11.56 -9.28 -16.40
C LEU A 82 10.45 -9.36 -17.45
N SER A 83 9.55 -10.33 -17.29
CA SER A 83 8.39 -10.45 -18.17
C SER A 83 7.45 -9.23 -18.02
N SER A 84 6.79 -8.84 -19.11
CA SER A 84 5.79 -7.75 -19.09
C SER A 84 4.68 -8.00 -18.07
N THR A 85 4.34 -9.26 -17.81
CA THR A 85 3.38 -9.67 -16.78
C THR A 85 3.86 -9.26 -15.38
N VAL A 86 5.12 -9.53 -15.04
CA VAL A 86 5.68 -9.16 -13.72
C VAL A 86 5.75 -7.66 -13.54
N LEU A 87 6.14 -6.92 -14.58
CA LEU A 87 6.16 -5.46 -14.57
C LEU A 87 4.76 -4.87 -14.40
N LEU A 88 3.77 -5.41 -15.11
CA LEU A 88 2.36 -5.00 -14.98
C LEU A 88 1.80 -5.29 -13.58
N LEU A 89 2.05 -6.49 -13.03
CA LEU A 89 1.59 -6.85 -11.69
C LEU A 89 2.28 -6.02 -10.62
N SER A 90 3.55 -5.66 -10.80
CA SER A 90 4.27 -4.74 -9.92
C SER A 90 3.65 -3.35 -9.93
N PHE A 91 3.28 -2.83 -11.10
CA PHE A 91 2.52 -1.58 -11.23
C PHE A 91 1.17 -1.67 -10.53
N ILE A 92 0.42 -2.76 -10.74
CA ILE A 92 -0.88 -2.98 -10.09
C ILE A 92 -0.71 -3.07 -8.57
N ALA A 93 0.32 -3.75 -8.06
CA ALA A 93 0.60 -3.84 -6.63
C ALA A 93 0.84 -2.47 -6.00
N MET A 94 1.65 -1.61 -6.62
CA MET A 94 1.86 -0.23 -6.17
C MET A 94 0.59 0.63 -6.23
N MET A 95 -0.24 0.46 -7.27
CA MET A 95 -1.51 1.20 -7.35
C MET A 95 -2.51 0.74 -6.31
N VAL A 96 -2.63 -0.58 -6.09
CA VAL A 96 -3.47 -1.15 -5.04
C VAL A 96 -2.99 -0.70 -3.66
N HIS A 97 -1.68 -0.62 -3.43
CA HIS A 97 -1.12 -0.04 -2.20
C HIS A 97 -1.72 1.34 -1.88
N LEU A 98 -1.67 2.26 -2.84
CA LEU A 98 -2.25 3.61 -2.70
C LEU A 98 -3.77 3.56 -2.43
N VAL A 99 -4.51 2.69 -3.14
CA VAL A 99 -5.95 2.51 -2.89
C VAL A 99 -6.20 2.07 -1.44
N LEU A 100 -5.39 1.15 -0.92
CA LEU A 100 -5.53 0.61 0.42
C LEU A 100 -5.12 1.59 1.53
N ASP A 101 -4.26 2.56 1.24
CA ASP A 101 -4.02 3.67 2.15
C ASP A 101 -5.19 4.64 2.20
N ASP A 102 -5.83 4.89 1.06
CA ASP A 102 -6.97 5.80 1.01
C ASP A 102 -8.30 5.14 1.44
N ILE A 103 -8.38 3.80 1.52
CA ILE A 103 -9.63 3.09 1.84
C ILE A 103 -10.22 3.50 3.21
N GLY A 104 -9.36 3.84 4.17
CA GLY A 104 -9.83 4.26 5.49
C GLY A 104 -10.60 5.57 5.48
N TYR A 105 -10.27 6.46 4.54
CA TYR A 105 -11.06 7.67 4.29
C TYR A 105 -12.46 7.34 3.78
N TRP A 106 -12.56 6.40 2.85
CA TRP A 106 -13.85 5.94 2.32
C TRP A 106 -14.69 5.25 3.39
N PHE A 107 -14.11 4.37 4.21
CA PHE A 107 -14.80 3.77 5.35
C PHE A 107 -15.28 4.81 6.36
N CYS A 108 -14.49 5.85 6.62
CA CYS A 108 -14.93 6.95 7.48
C CYS A 108 -16.12 7.71 6.86
N LYS A 109 -16.09 7.98 5.55
CA LYS A 109 -17.20 8.64 4.83
C LYS A 109 -18.48 7.83 4.83
N LEU A 110 -18.38 6.51 4.81
CA LEU A 110 -19.51 5.58 4.91
C LEU A 110 -20.00 5.37 6.36
N GLY A 111 -19.37 5.99 7.35
CA GLY A 111 -19.73 5.82 8.76
C GLY A 111 -19.30 4.49 9.38
N LEU A 112 -18.44 3.72 8.69
CA LEU A 112 -17.98 2.41 9.16
C LEU A 112 -16.84 2.51 10.20
N GLN A 113 -16.21 3.68 10.32
CA GLN A 113 -15.16 3.95 11.31
C GLN A 113 -14.99 5.44 11.61
N LYS A 114 -14.15 5.76 12.61
CA LYS A 114 -13.95 7.14 13.12
C LYS A 114 -12.60 7.76 12.72
N LEU A 115 -11.62 6.92 12.38
CA LEU A 115 -10.27 7.33 11.97
C LEU A 115 -10.20 7.64 10.46
N SER A 116 -9.19 8.41 10.05
CA SER A 116 -8.89 8.77 8.65
C SER A 116 -9.92 9.69 7.99
N LYS A 117 -10.34 10.76 8.67
CA LYS A 117 -11.30 11.76 8.14
C LYS A 117 -10.81 12.54 6.92
N VAL A 118 -9.51 12.44 6.62
CA VAL A 118 -8.82 13.14 5.55
C VAL A 118 -8.24 12.09 4.59
N PRO A 119 -8.31 12.31 3.27
CA PRO A 119 -7.64 11.45 2.29
C PRO A 119 -6.15 11.33 2.58
N GLN A 120 -5.63 10.12 2.55
CA GLN A 120 -4.21 9.88 2.75
C GLN A 120 -3.44 10.03 1.44
N ILE A 121 -4.09 9.73 0.31
CA ILE A 121 -3.47 9.80 -1.01
C ILE A 121 -3.94 11.03 -1.80
N PHE A 122 -2.96 11.78 -2.32
CA PHE A 122 -3.21 12.91 -3.22
C PHE A 122 -3.20 12.43 -4.67
N TRP A 123 -4.33 11.88 -5.10
CA TRP A 123 -4.49 11.28 -6.43
C TRP A 123 -4.14 12.21 -7.60
N LEU A 124 -4.31 13.52 -7.41
CA LEU A 124 -4.05 14.55 -8.42
C LEU A 124 -2.75 15.33 -8.18
N TYR A 125 -1.82 14.81 -7.38
CA TYR A 125 -0.51 15.42 -7.20
C TYR A 125 0.21 15.64 -8.55
N PRO A 126 0.84 16.82 -8.81
CA PRO A 126 1.12 17.92 -7.88
C PRO A 126 0.04 19.02 -7.84
N PHE A 127 -1.09 18.83 -8.53
CA PHE A 127 -2.14 19.85 -8.69
C PHE A 127 -3.13 19.88 -7.52
N ASP A 128 -3.01 18.97 -6.54
CA ASP A 128 -3.87 18.92 -5.38
C ASP A 128 -3.54 20.01 -4.34
N ASN A 129 -4.33 21.08 -4.33
CA ASN A 129 -4.20 22.20 -3.41
C ASN A 129 -4.36 21.80 -1.94
N ARG A 130 -5.07 20.71 -1.64
CA ARG A 130 -5.31 20.23 -0.27
C ARG A 130 -4.00 19.81 0.39
N ARG A 131 -3.08 19.21 -0.38
CA ARG A 131 -1.77 18.77 0.12
C ARG A 131 -0.98 19.92 0.75
N ARG A 132 -0.98 21.10 0.11
CA ARG A 132 -0.27 22.28 0.64
C ARG A 132 -0.83 22.73 1.99
N HIS A 133 -2.15 22.68 2.15
CA HIS A 133 -2.82 22.99 3.41
C HIS A 133 -2.46 21.96 4.50
N TYR A 134 -2.49 20.66 4.17
CA TYR A 134 -2.11 19.59 5.10
C TYR A 134 -0.63 19.67 5.51
N VAL A 135 0.29 19.88 4.57
CA VAL A 135 1.72 20.02 4.90
C VAL A 135 1.96 21.21 5.84
N LYS A 136 1.27 22.34 5.65
CA LYS A 136 1.46 23.57 6.45
C LYS A 136 0.90 23.46 7.87
N ASN A 137 -0.30 22.90 8.02
CA ASN A 137 -1.00 22.89 9.31
C ASN A 137 -0.58 21.73 10.23
N TRP A 138 -0.03 20.64 9.67
CA TRP A 138 0.23 19.41 10.42
C TRP A 138 1.61 19.33 11.06
N GLN A 139 2.48 20.31 10.80
CA GLN A 139 3.74 20.48 11.54
C GLN A 139 3.55 20.80 13.05
N TYR A 140 2.30 21.00 13.49
CA TYR A 140 1.94 21.52 14.82
C TYR A 140 1.12 20.54 15.71
N GLU A 141 0.73 19.34 15.25
CA GLU A 141 -0.08 18.41 16.06
C GLU A 141 0.73 17.42 16.93
N THR A 142 0.11 16.97 18.03
CA THR A 142 0.65 16.44 19.31
C THR A 142 1.34 15.07 19.31
N ASN A 143 2.35 14.88 20.19
CA ASN A 143 3.18 13.67 20.32
C ASN A 143 2.36 12.41 20.70
N ILE A 144 1.95 11.63 19.69
CA ILE A 144 1.40 10.28 19.89
C ILE A 144 2.53 9.27 19.63
N SER A 145 2.75 8.33 20.56
CA SER A 145 3.73 7.25 20.39
C SER A 145 3.30 6.20 19.36
N ASN A 146 4.22 5.39 18.84
CA ASN A 146 3.89 4.28 17.93
C ASN A 146 2.85 3.32 18.53
N TYR A 147 2.97 3.02 19.83
CA TYR A 147 1.95 2.27 20.56
C TYR A 147 0.59 2.97 20.57
N GLY A 148 0.57 4.28 20.81
CA GLY A 148 -0.65 5.09 20.76
C GLY A 148 -1.31 5.08 19.37
N MET A 149 -0.51 5.08 18.30
CA MET A 149 -1.01 4.98 16.93
C MET A 149 -1.63 3.60 16.65
N ILE A 150 -0.93 2.51 16.98
CA ILE A 150 -1.45 1.14 16.80
C ILE A 150 -2.72 0.94 17.63
N LYS A 151 -2.72 1.36 18.90
CA LYS A 151 -3.90 1.26 19.76
C LYS A 151 -5.07 2.05 19.17
N SER A 152 -4.83 3.26 18.67
CA SER A 152 -5.86 4.07 18.01
C SER A 152 -6.38 3.42 16.73
N TYR A 153 -5.52 2.80 15.92
CA TYR A 153 -5.93 2.06 14.72
C TYR A 153 -6.86 0.90 15.10
N LEU A 154 -6.45 0.06 16.04
CA LEU A 154 -7.21 -1.11 16.46
C LEU A 154 -8.57 -0.76 17.08
N THR A 155 -8.69 0.39 17.75
CA THR A 155 -9.94 0.79 18.41
C THR A 155 -10.83 1.68 17.54
N ASN A 156 -10.25 2.55 16.70
CA ASN A 156 -11.00 3.59 15.98
C ASN A 156 -11.13 3.34 14.47
N ALA A 157 -10.44 2.33 13.92
CA ALA A 157 -10.51 1.93 12.52
C ALA A 157 -11.00 0.47 12.33
N PRO A 158 -12.14 0.06 12.92
CA PRO A 158 -12.59 -1.34 12.89
C PRO A 158 -12.80 -1.89 11.49
N ALA A 159 -13.29 -1.08 10.54
CA ALA A 159 -13.49 -1.52 9.16
C ALA A 159 -12.15 -1.83 8.48
N ASN A 160 -11.14 -0.97 8.65
CA ASN A 160 -9.78 -1.24 8.20
C ASN A 160 -9.19 -2.52 8.81
N VAL A 161 -9.37 -2.75 10.12
CA VAL A 161 -8.88 -3.96 10.79
C VAL A 161 -9.54 -5.22 10.22
N ILE A 162 -10.86 -5.22 10.06
CA ILE A 162 -11.59 -6.35 9.47
C ILE A 162 -11.09 -6.60 8.05
N PHE A 163 -10.95 -5.54 7.25
CA PHE A 163 -10.48 -5.64 5.87
C PHE A 163 -9.06 -6.24 5.80
N GLU A 164 -8.16 -5.81 6.68
CA GLU A 164 -6.80 -6.34 6.79
C GLU A 164 -6.79 -7.84 7.15
N LEU A 165 -7.62 -8.26 8.12
CA LEU A 165 -7.77 -9.66 8.50
C LEU A 165 -8.35 -10.51 7.37
N LEU A 166 -9.28 -9.98 6.58
CA LEU A 166 -9.83 -10.67 5.41
C LEU A 166 -8.76 -10.90 4.35
N PHE A 167 -7.97 -9.86 4.02
CA PHE A 167 -6.85 -9.98 3.07
C PHE A 167 -5.82 -11.00 3.54
N PHE A 168 -5.44 -10.93 4.82
CA PHE A 168 -4.47 -11.85 5.41
C PHE A 168 -4.97 -13.31 5.39
N THR A 169 -6.22 -13.52 5.79
CA THR A 169 -6.83 -14.86 5.78
C THR A 169 -6.90 -15.41 4.36
N LEU A 170 -7.33 -14.59 3.39
CA LEU A 170 -7.38 -15.00 1.99
C LEU A 170 -5.99 -15.33 1.45
N ALA A 171 -4.97 -14.53 1.77
CA ALA A 171 -3.59 -14.79 1.40
C ALA A 171 -3.08 -16.12 1.95
N ILE A 172 -3.37 -16.43 3.22
CA ILE A 172 -3.04 -17.73 3.82
C ILE A 172 -3.75 -18.87 3.09
N LEU A 173 -5.07 -18.74 2.84
CA LEU A 173 -5.82 -19.79 2.17
C LEU A 173 -5.27 -20.06 0.76
N VAL A 174 -4.98 -19.02 0.00
CA VAL A 174 -4.36 -19.15 -1.32
C VAL A 174 -2.96 -19.79 -1.22
N PHE A 175 -2.16 -19.38 -0.23
CA PHE A 175 -0.86 -20.00 0.02
C PHE A 175 -0.99 -21.51 0.32
N LEU A 176 -1.85 -21.88 1.26
CA LEU A 176 -2.06 -23.28 1.63
C LEU A 176 -2.58 -24.12 0.47
N SER A 177 -3.51 -23.57 -0.32
CA SER A 177 -4.04 -24.21 -1.54
C SER A 177 -2.94 -24.42 -2.59
N SER A 178 -2.11 -23.40 -2.83
CA SER A 178 -0.98 -23.50 -3.78
C SER A 178 0.06 -24.55 -3.41
N LYS A 179 0.14 -24.92 -2.12
CA LYS A 179 1.03 -25.96 -1.59
C LYS A 179 0.34 -27.32 -1.46
N GLY A 180 -0.93 -27.43 -1.84
CA GLY A 180 -1.70 -28.68 -1.77
C GLY A 180 -2.11 -29.09 -0.36
N PHE A 181 -2.03 -28.19 0.63
CA PHE A 181 -2.50 -28.48 1.99
C PHE A 181 -4.02 -28.48 2.10
N ILE A 182 -4.69 -27.71 1.25
CA ILE A 182 -6.16 -27.63 1.15
C ILE A 182 -6.56 -27.61 -0.33
N LYS A 183 -7.75 -28.14 -0.64
CA LYS A 183 -8.31 -28.16 -2.01
C LYS A 183 -9.25 -26.99 -2.22
#